data_AF-A0A1I2MPX8-F1
#
_entry.id   AF-A0A1I2MPX8-F1
#
_cell.length_a   1.000
_cell.length_b   1.000
_cell.length_c   1.000
_cell.angle_alpha   90.00
_cell.angle_beta   90.00
_cell.angle_gamma   90.00
#
_symmetry.space_group_name_H-M   'P 1'
#
loop_
_entity.id
_entity.type
_entity.pdbx_description
1 polymer ?
#
loop_
_entity_poly.entity_id
_entity_poly.type
_entity_poly.pdbx_seq_one_letter_code
_entity_poly.pdbx_strand_id
1 'polypeptide(L)'
;MLTYAARPLLTGGFRLAEGPVWDAPRERLLWVDIEAGRVDEGRLRPGRVEVVRRHRLPGTAGAVACADDGSLLVAGRYGLTVLLPDGTRRPGGRVLPHGTPARLNDGGCDPAGRFLVGSSALDGRHGRDVL
;
A
#
# COMPACT_ATOMS: atom_id res chain seq x y z
N MET A 1 23.96 26.51 9.76
CA MET A 1 22.67 26.43 9.04
C MET A 1 22.66 25.12 8.27
N LEU A 2 21.66 24.26 8.46
CA LEU A 2 21.53 22.99 7.73
C LEU A 2 20.76 23.25 6.43
N THR A 3 21.28 22.74 5.32
CA THR A 3 20.61 22.80 4.02
C THR A 3 20.05 21.42 3.69
N TYR A 4 18.75 21.34 3.43
CA TYR A 4 18.09 20.13 2.96
C TYR A 4 17.87 20.22 1.44
N ALA A 5 18.08 19.10 0.75
CA ALA A 5 17.83 18.98 -0.68
C ALA A 5 16.99 17.72 -0.95
N ALA A 6 16.03 17.83 -1.85
CA ALA A 6 15.23 16.71 -2.33
C ALA A 6 15.46 16.54 -3.84
N ARG A 7 15.48 15.29 -4.30
CA ARG A 7 15.55 14.96 -5.73
C ARG A 7 14.54 13.85 -6.01
N PRO A 8 13.86 13.88 -7.16
CA PRO A 8 12.99 12.78 -7.57
C PRO A 8 13.82 11.50 -7.71
N LEU A 9 13.39 10.41 -7.10
CA LEU A 9 14.03 9.10 -7.25
C LEU A 9 13.30 8.20 -8.27
N LEU A 10 12.09 8.57 -8.68
CA LEU A 10 11.29 7.86 -9.68
C LEU A 10 10.89 8.84 -10.78
N THR A 11 10.89 8.35 -12.01
CA THR A 11 10.33 9.05 -13.17
C THR A 11 9.09 8.29 -13.64
N GLY A 12 8.02 9.02 -13.98
CA GLY A 12 6.73 8.44 -14.37
C GLY A 12 5.56 8.98 -13.56
N GLY A 13 4.36 8.90 -14.13
CA GLY A 13 3.12 9.30 -13.47
C GLY A 13 2.49 8.13 -12.72
N PHE A 14 1.95 8.41 -11.54
CA PHE A 14 1.09 7.53 -10.76
C PHE A 14 -0.30 8.14 -10.74
N ARG A 15 -1.37 7.32 -10.62
CA ARG A 15 -2.70 7.90 -10.45
C ARG A 15 -2.84 8.52 -9.06
N LEU A 16 -2.47 7.76 -8.04
CA LEU A 16 -2.39 8.24 -6.67
C LEU A 16 -1.40 7.37 -5.88
N ALA A 17 -0.11 7.72 -5.95
CA ALA A 17 0.93 7.00 -5.21
C ALA A 17 0.97 7.41 -3.74
N GLU A 18 0.93 6.44 -2.84
CA GLU A 18 0.85 6.64 -1.39
C GLU A 18 1.54 5.53 -0.60
N GLY A 19 1.69 5.74 0.71
CA GLY A 19 2.07 4.70 1.67
C GLY A 19 3.42 4.03 1.42
N PRO A 20 4.54 4.77 1.27
CA PRO A 20 5.86 4.16 1.14
C PRO A 20 6.26 3.39 2.41
N VAL A 21 6.65 2.12 2.26
CA VAL A 21 7.14 1.26 3.34
C VAL A 21 8.52 0.72 2.99
N TRP A 22 9.47 0.87 3.91
CA TRP A 22 10.81 0.29 3.77
C TRP A 22 10.88 -1.09 4.46
N ASP A 23 11.08 -2.14 3.68
CA ASP A 23 11.36 -3.51 4.16
C ASP A 23 12.88 -3.70 4.23
N ALA A 24 13.46 -3.34 5.37
CA ALA A 24 14.90 -3.36 5.59
C ALA A 24 15.54 -4.74 5.42
N PRO A 25 14.98 -5.86 5.96
CA PRO A 25 15.54 -7.19 5.75
C PRO A 25 15.72 -7.59 4.28
N ARG A 26 14.91 -7.04 3.36
CA ARG A 26 14.95 -7.35 1.92
C ARG A 26 15.46 -6.19 1.06
N GLU A 27 15.84 -5.07 1.68
CA GLU A 27 16.29 -3.84 1.02
C GLU A 27 15.36 -3.37 -0.11
N ARG A 28 14.05 -3.38 0.14
CA ARG A 28 13.04 -2.95 -0.84
C ARG A 28 12.12 -1.87 -0.29
N LEU A 29 11.76 -0.94 -1.17
CA LEU A 29 10.71 0.03 -0.98
C LEU A 29 9.41 -0.54 -1.56
N LEU A 30 8.33 -0.49 -0.79
CA LEU A 30 6.99 -0.83 -1.20
C LEU A 30 6.15 0.44 -1.24
N TRP A 31 5.22 0.56 -2.19
CA TRP A 31 4.22 1.62 -2.19
C TRP A 31 2.99 1.19 -2.96
N VAL A 32 1.89 1.90 -2.79
CA VAL A 32 0.67 1.68 -3.56
C VAL A 32 0.50 2.76 -4.64
N ASP A 33 -0.23 2.42 -5.70
CA ASP A 33 -0.90 3.36 -6.59
C ASP A 33 -2.40 3.08 -6.48
N ILE A 34 -3.07 3.85 -5.63
CA ILE A 34 -4.37 3.50 -5.03
C ILE A 34 -5.43 3.28 -6.10
N GLU A 35 -5.60 4.26 -6.98
CA GLU A 35 -6.64 4.24 -8.02
C GLU A 35 -6.27 3.34 -9.21
N ALA A 36 -4.99 2.99 -9.35
CA ALA A 36 -4.55 1.98 -10.30
C ALA A 36 -4.67 0.56 -9.75
N GLY A 37 -5.02 0.40 -8.46
CA GLY A 37 -5.12 -0.89 -7.79
C GLY A 37 -3.78 -1.61 -7.77
N ARG A 38 -2.67 -0.92 -7.53
CA ARG A 38 -1.33 -1.50 -7.68
C ARG A 38 -0.52 -1.40 -6.40
N VAL A 39 0.25 -2.44 -6.10
CA VAL A 39 1.38 -2.41 -5.18
C VAL A 39 2.65 -2.53 -6.02
N ASP A 40 3.55 -1.57 -5.89
CA ASP A 40 4.84 -1.59 -6.55
C ASP A 40 5.92 -1.93 -5.52
N GLU A 41 6.90 -2.75 -5.95
CA GLU A 41 8.12 -3.01 -5.20
C GLU A 41 9.30 -2.43 -5.97
N GLY A 42 10.18 -1.72 -5.28
CA GLY A 42 11.35 -1.11 -5.86
C GLY A 42 12.60 -1.31 -5.02
N ARG A 43 13.75 -1.39 -5.68
CA ARG A 43 15.05 -1.41 -5.02
C ARG A 43 15.65 -0.01 -5.05
N LEU A 44 16.11 0.48 -3.90
CA LEU A 44 16.80 1.76 -3.84
C LEU A 44 18.20 1.60 -4.44
N ARG A 45 18.52 2.44 -5.42
CA ARG A 45 19.82 2.55 -6.08
C ARG A 45 20.35 3.99 -5.89
N PRO A 46 21.65 4.24 -6.09
CA PRO A 46 22.17 5.60 -6.09
C PRO A 46 21.38 6.50 -7.06
N GLY A 47 20.66 7.49 -6.49
CA GLY A 47 19.90 8.49 -7.24
C GLY A 47 18.61 8.01 -7.91
N ARG A 48 18.15 6.78 -7.68
CA ARG A 48 16.89 6.28 -8.26
C ARG A 48 16.27 5.12 -7.47
N VAL A 49 14.98 4.87 -7.65
CA VAL A 49 14.33 3.61 -7.29
C VAL A 49 14.08 2.83 -8.58
N GLU A 50 14.52 1.58 -8.59
CA GLU A 50 14.30 0.64 -9.68
C GLU A 50 13.07 -0.20 -9.34
N VAL A 51 11.96 -0.06 -10.07
CA VAL A 51 10.77 -0.91 -9.87
C VAL A 51 11.09 -2.34 -10.31
N VAL A 52 11.06 -3.28 -9.39
CA VAL A 52 11.42 -4.69 -9.63
C VAL A 52 10.20 -5.61 -9.71
N ARG A 53 9.06 -5.22 -9.12
CA ARG A 53 7.83 -6.02 -9.16
C ARG A 53 6.59 -5.14 -9.07
N ARG A 54 5.49 -5.61 -9.67
CA ARG A 54 4.18 -4.94 -9.61
C ARG A 54 3.09 -5.96 -9.38
N HIS A 55 2.22 -5.71 -8.40
CA HIS A 55 1.04 -6.51 -8.11
C HIS A 55 -0.22 -5.71 -8.38
N ARG A 56 -1.14 -6.26 -9.19
CA ARG A 56 -2.43 -5.61 -9.50
C ARG A 56 -3.57 -6.23 -8.72
N LEU A 57 -4.27 -5.48 -7.90
CA LEU A 57 -5.47 -5.90 -7.19
C LEU A 57 -6.74 -5.54 -7.99
N PRO A 58 -7.85 -6.28 -7.79
CA PRO A 58 -9.15 -5.85 -8.25
C PRO A 58 -9.59 -4.57 -7.51
N GLY A 59 -9.88 -3.50 -8.26
CA GLY A 59 -10.29 -2.22 -7.67
C GLY A 59 -9.11 -1.39 -7.19
N THR A 60 -9.09 -1.03 -5.90
CA THR A 60 -8.08 -0.13 -5.30
C THR A 60 -7.12 -0.88 -4.39
N ALA A 61 -5.95 -0.29 -4.14
CA ALA A 61 -4.97 -0.74 -3.14
C ALA A 61 -4.60 0.45 -2.24
N GLY A 62 -5.19 0.56 -1.06
CA GLY A 62 -5.06 1.74 -0.18
C GLY A 62 -3.75 1.80 0.60
N ALA A 63 -3.27 0.65 1.08
CA ALA A 63 -2.08 0.53 1.91
C ALA A 63 -1.47 -0.86 1.77
N VAL A 64 -0.18 -0.98 2.12
CA VAL A 64 0.55 -2.25 2.14
C VAL A 64 1.40 -2.33 3.41
N ALA A 65 1.41 -3.50 4.04
CA ALA A 65 2.34 -3.86 5.09
C ALA A 65 3.14 -5.11 4.66
N CYS A 66 4.37 -5.23 5.15
CA CYS A 66 5.21 -6.41 4.93
C CYS A 66 5.33 -7.22 6.22
N ALA A 67 5.21 -8.54 6.11
CA ALA A 67 5.49 -9.47 7.18
C ALA A 67 6.94 -9.95 7.15
N ASP A 68 7.40 -10.56 8.25
CA ASP A 68 8.78 -11.06 8.40
C ASP A 68 9.15 -12.10 7.34
N ASP A 69 8.20 -12.94 6.93
CA ASP A 69 8.38 -13.96 5.88
C ASP A 69 8.42 -13.36 4.46
N GLY A 70 8.15 -12.06 4.32
CA GLY A 70 8.19 -11.31 3.07
C GLY A 70 6.86 -11.29 2.33
N SER A 71 5.83 -11.92 2.89
CA SER A 71 4.47 -11.74 2.43
C SER A 71 4.00 -10.30 2.67
N LEU A 72 3.07 -9.85 1.84
CA LEU A 72 2.48 -8.52 1.92
C LEU A 72 1.02 -8.64 2.32
N LEU A 73 0.59 -7.82 3.28
CA LEU A 73 -0.82 -7.61 3.56
C LEU A 73 -1.24 -6.30 2.90
N VAL A 74 -2.19 -6.37 1.97
CA VAL A 74 -2.63 -5.23 1.17
C VAL A 74 -4.07 -4.90 1.50
N ALA A 75 -4.33 -3.63 1.81
CA ALA A 75 -5.68 -3.09 1.94
C ALA A 75 -6.30 -2.89 0.55
N GLY A 76 -7.14 -3.83 0.11
CA GLY A 76 -7.86 -3.74 -1.15
C GLY A 76 -9.08 -2.83 -1.07
N ARG A 77 -9.98 -2.92 -2.06
CA ARG A 77 -11.19 -2.08 -2.10
C ARG A 77 -12.10 -2.23 -0.87
N TYR A 78 -12.40 -3.45 -0.47
CA TYR A 78 -13.35 -3.75 0.62
C TYR A 78 -12.76 -4.63 1.74
N GLY A 79 -11.53 -5.10 1.56
CA GLY A 79 -10.93 -6.07 2.46
C GLY A 79 -9.47 -6.30 2.14
N LEU A 80 -8.87 -7.18 2.91
CA LEU A 80 -7.44 -7.45 2.88
C LEU A 80 -7.12 -8.56 1.88
N THR A 81 -5.93 -8.48 1.27
CA THR A 81 -5.36 -9.53 0.43
C THR A 81 -3.95 -9.82 0.92
N VAL A 82 -3.64 -11.09 1.13
CA VAL A 82 -2.27 -11.54 1.42
C VAL A 82 -1.60 -11.92 0.10
N LEU A 83 -0.45 -11.32 -0.20
CA LEU A 83 0.41 -11.67 -1.32
C LEU A 83 1.63 -12.40 -0.77
N LEU A 84 1.82 -13.67 -1.16
CA LEU A 84 2.98 -14.45 -0.77
C LEU A 84 4.19 -14.09 -1.65
N PRO A 85 5.43 -14.39 -1.20
CA PRO A 85 6.64 -14.11 -1.98
C PRO A 85 6.66 -14.73 -3.38
N ASP A 86 6.05 -15.90 -3.55
CA ASP A 86 5.91 -16.59 -4.84
C ASP A 86 4.89 -15.90 -5.80
N GLY A 87 4.14 -14.90 -5.32
CA GLY A 87 3.10 -14.20 -6.06
C GLY A 87 1.69 -14.77 -5.87
N THR A 88 1.55 -15.86 -5.12
CA THR A 88 0.25 -16.43 -4.76
C THR A 88 -0.55 -15.44 -3.93
N ARG A 89 -1.85 -15.37 -4.18
CA ARG A 89 -2.77 -14.49 -3.46
C ARG A 89 -3.72 -15.29 -2.60
N ARG A 90 -3.90 -14.85 -1.36
CA ARG A 90 -4.90 -15.40 -0.44
C ARG A 90 -5.83 -14.30 0.04
N PRO A 91 -7.15 -14.58 0.15
CA PRO A 91 -8.06 -13.62 0.76
C PRO A 91 -7.66 -13.40 2.23
N GLY A 92 -7.69 -12.15 2.67
CA GLY A 92 -7.64 -11.79 4.09
C GLY A 92 -9.04 -11.51 4.63
N GLY A 93 -9.12 -10.72 5.71
CA GLY A 93 -10.38 -10.30 6.31
C GLY A 93 -11.13 -9.26 5.49
N ARG A 94 -12.47 -9.31 5.51
CA ARG A 94 -13.32 -8.23 4.99
C ARG A 94 -13.42 -7.12 6.03
N VAL A 95 -13.24 -5.87 5.60
CA VAL A 95 -13.29 -4.69 6.48
C VAL A 95 -14.54 -3.87 6.19
N LEU A 96 -14.88 -3.72 4.90
CA LEU A 96 -16.09 -3.02 4.45
C LEU A 96 -17.08 -4.00 3.80
N PRO A 97 -18.39 -3.81 4.00
CA PRO A 97 -19.40 -4.49 3.20
C PRO A 97 -19.17 -4.25 1.70
N HIS A 98 -19.57 -5.21 0.87
CA HIS A 98 -19.49 -5.03 -0.57
C HIS A 98 -20.45 -3.91 -1.02
N GLY A 99 -20.02 -3.08 -1.96
CA GLY A 99 -20.84 -1.98 -2.48
C GLY A 99 -20.89 -0.75 -1.58
N THR A 100 -20.24 -0.77 -0.42
CA THR A 100 -20.05 0.46 0.37
C THR A 100 -19.38 1.51 -0.52
N PRO A 101 -19.89 2.76 -0.60
CA PRO A 101 -19.28 3.83 -1.37
C PRO A 101 -18.05 4.40 -0.66
N ALA A 102 -17.14 3.53 -0.24
CA ALA A 102 -15.85 3.83 0.36
C ALA A 102 -14.80 2.86 -0.18
N ARG A 103 -13.55 3.19 0.10
CA ARG A 103 -12.39 2.30 -0.07
C ARG A 103 -11.58 2.30 1.20
N LEU A 104 -10.75 1.29 1.39
CA LEU A 104 -9.64 1.40 2.33
C LEU A 104 -8.63 2.44 1.80
N ASN A 105 -8.05 3.21 2.71
CA ASN A 105 -7.10 4.27 2.44
C ASN A 105 -5.79 3.95 3.17
N ASP A 106 -5.30 4.86 4.01
CA ASP A 106 -4.03 4.69 4.71
C ASP A 106 -4.11 3.61 5.79
N GLY A 107 -2.96 3.01 6.07
CA GLY A 107 -2.86 1.94 7.06
C GLY A 107 -1.42 1.58 7.39
N GLY A 108 -1.23 1.00 8.56
CA GLY A 108 0.09 0.64 9.07
C GLY A 108 -0.03 -0.36 10.21
N CYS A 109 1.09 -1.02 10.52
CA CYS A 109 1.15 -1.90 11.67
C CYS A 109 1.44 -1.08 12.94
N ASP A 110 0.68 -1.36 14.00
CA ASP A 110 1.02 -0.88 15.33
C ASP A 110 2.24 -1.66 15.90
N PRO A 111 2.80 -1.24 17.06
CA PRO A 111 3.95 -1.93 17.65
C PRO A 111 3.69 -3.38 18.08
N ALA A 112 2.43 -3.82 18.18
CA ALA A 112 2.05 -5.19 18.47
C ALA A 112 1.81 -6.03 17.19
N GLY A 113 2.06 -5.47 16.01
CA GLY A 113 1.89 -6.13 14.72
C GLY A 113 0.44 -6.18 14.22
N ARG A 114 -0.49 -5.43 14.83
CA ARG A 114 -1.86 -5.30 14.34
C ARG A 114 -1.89 -4.33 13.17
N PHE A 115 -2.47 -4.75 12.05
CA PHE A 115 -2.65 -3.87 10.90
C PHE A 115 -3.91 -2.99 11.09
N LEU A 116 -3.70 -1.69 11.26
CA LEU A 116 -4.76 -0.69 11.37
C LEU A 116 -4.96 -0.06 9.98
N VAL A 117 -6.21 0.12 9.56
CA VAL A 117 -6.51 0.65 8.23
C VAL A 117 -7.77 1.50 8.24
N GLY A 118 -7.61 2.76 7.85
CA GLY A 118 -8.72 3.69 7.70
C GLY A 118 -9.47 3.48 6.38
N SER A 119 -10.76 3.82 6.37
CA SER A 119 -11.54 3.96 5.14
C SER A 119 -11.67 5.43 4.72
N SER A 120 -12.00 5.67 3.45
CA SER A 120 -12.40 6.98 2.95
C SER A 120 -13.64 6.85 2.07
N ALA A 121 -14.64 7.68 2.34
CA ALA A 121 -15.81 7.85 1.50
C ALA A 121 -15.47 8.31 0.08
N LEU A 122 -16.28 7.87 -0.89
CA LEU A 122 -16.15 8.21 -2.31
C LEU A 122 -17.38 8.93 -2.86
N ASP A 123 -18.41 9.09 -2.05
CA ASP A 123 -19.64 9.82 -2.32
C ASP A 123 -19.69 11.19 -1.60
N GLY A 124 -18.56 11.64 -1.05
CA GLY A 124 -18.45 12.93 -0.37
C GLY A 124 -19.06 12.99 1.03
N ARG A 125 -19.55 11.87 1.61
CA ARG A 125 -20.01 11.86 3.01
C ARG A 125 -18.82 12.01 3.96
N HIS A 126 -19.03 12.68 5.09
CA HIS A 126 -18.01 12.88 6.13
C HIS A 126 -18.44 12.27 7.47
N GLY A 127 -17.46 11.95 8.32
CA GLY A 127 -17.69 11.51 9.71
C GLY A 127 -18.27 10.09 9.86
N ARG A 128 -18.20 9.27 8.80
CA ARG A 128 -18.64 7.86 8.80
C ARG A 128 -17.55 6.89 8.36
N ASP A 129 -16.30 7.35 8.40
CA ASP A 129 -15.15 6.55 8.05
C ASP A 129 -14.81 5.60 9.21
N VAL A 130 -14.42 4.37 8.87
CA VAL A 130 -13.96 3.35 9.81
C VAL A 130 -12.44 3.49 9.99
N LEU A 131 -11.95 3.33 11.21
CA LEU A 131 -10.53 3.17 11.57
C LEU A 131 -10.23 1.70 11.93
#